data_AF-A0A0B1RWM9-F1
#
_entry.id   AF-A0A0B1RWM9-F1
#
_cell.length_a   1.000
_cell.length_b   1.000
_cell.length_c   1.000
_cell.angle_alpha   90.00
_cell.angle_beta   90.00
_cell.angle_gamma   90.00
#
_symmetry.space_group_name_H-M   'P 1'
#
loop_
_entity.id
_entity.type
_entity.pdbx_description
1 polymer ?
#
loop_
_entity_poly.entity_id
_entity_poly.type
_entity_poly.pdbx_seq_one_letter_code
_entity_poly.pdbx_strand_id
1 'polypeptide(L)'
;VEAKYLHLQNSSSEIQHLQKEINRCLQFSAGDEDIDLIPLDEFYATAPEGVSRPEVTKTNEHEQRLARLTWEIAQRRAFVLLVDTLTEQEGRRNVLISSINGKEQRLKSLRSKISALMTVSSFLMVGSIV
;
A
#
# COMPACT_ATOMS: atom_id res chain seq x y z
N VAL A 1 38.53 -50.29 33.70
CA VAL A 1 38.64 -48.83 33.92
C VAL A 1 38.69 -48.10 32.59
N GLU A 2 39.54 -48.54 31.66
CA GLU A 2 39.63 -48.06 30.27
C GLU A 2 38.28 -47.86 29.54
N ALA A 3 37.41 -48.88 29.53
CA ALA A 3 36.13 -48.80 28.81
C ALA A 3 35.19 -47.71 29.37
N LYS A 4 35.25 -47.45 30.68
CA LYS A 4 34.48 -46.37 31.32
C LYS A 4 35.06 -45.00 30.97
N TYR A 5 36.38 -44.90 30.87
CA TYR A 5 37.07 -43.67 30.45
C TYR A 5 36.75 -43.31 29.00
N LEU A 6 36.78 -44.29 28.09
CA LEU A 6 36.41 -44.10 26.69
C LEU A 6 34.94 -43.67 26.53
N HIS A 7 34.03 -44.29 27.30
CA HIS A 7 32.62 -43.91 27.29
C HIS A 7 32.38 -42.47 27.77
N LEU A 8 33.10 -42.05 28.81
CA LEU A 8 33.06 -40.68 29.31
C LEU A 8 33.61 -39.68 28.27
N GLN A 9 34.70 -40.03 27.58
CA GLN A 9 35.28 -39.21 26.52
C GLN A 9 34.34 -39.05 25.32
N ASN A 10 33.68 -40.13 24.90
CA ASN A 10 32.67 -40.09 23.83
C ASN A 10 31.50 -39.18 24.21
N SER A 11 30.95 -39.35 25.41
CA SER A 11 29.84 -38.54 25.92
C SER A 11 30.23 -37.05 26.03
N SER A 12 31.45 -36.76 26.52
CA SER A 12 31.94 -35.39 26.58
C SER A 12 32.11 -34.76 25.20
N SER A 13 32.53 -35.53 24.19
CA SER A 13 32.68 -35.05 22.82
C SER A 13 31.33 -34.76 22.17
N GLU A 14 30.33 -35.61 22.43
CA GLU A 14 28.97 -35.43 21.95
C GLU A 14 28.32 -34.17 22.56
N ILE A 15 28.46 -33.96 23.87
CA ILE A 15 27.99 -32.74 24.53
C ILE A 15 28.63 -31.49 23.91
N GLN A 16 29.94 -31.52 23.66
CA GLN A 16 30.64 -30.41 23.01
C GLN A 16 30.15 -30.16 21.58
N HIS A 17 29.83 -31.21 20.82
CA HIS A 17 29.25 -31.07 19.48
C HIS A 17 27.89 -30.40 19.54
N LEU A 18 26.99 -30.91 20.39
CA LEU A 18 25.66 -30.35 20.59
C LEU A 18 25.70 -28.89 21.05
N GLN A 19 26.61 -28.55 21.97
CA GLN A 19 26.81 -27.17 22.41
C GLN A 19 27.26 -26.24 21.26
N LYS A 20 28.13 -26.71 20.37
CA LYS A 20 28.53 -25.94 19.18
C LYS A 20 27.37 -25.73 18.21
N GLU A 21 26.55 -26.76 17.99
CA GLU A 21 25.37 -26.65 17.14
C GLU A 21 24.32 -25.72 17.72
N ILE A 22 24.04 -25.80 19.02
CA ILE A 22 23.14 -24.87 19.72
C ILE A 22 23.61 -23.43 19.55
N ASN A 23 24.91 -23.17 19.78
CA ASN A 23 25.47 -21.82 19.60
C ASN A 23 25.35 -21.33 18.16
N ARG A 24 25.54 -22.21 17.18
CA ARG A 24 25.34 -21.85 15.76
C ARG A 24 23.87 -21.52 15.47
N CYS A 25 22.93 -22.27 16.03
CA CYS A 25 21.50 -21.99 15.87
C CYS A 25 21.09 -20.68 16.56
N LEU A 26 21.64 -20.37 17.74
CA LEU A 26 21.36 -19.13 18.47
C LEU A 26 21.97 -17.88 17.79
N GLN A 27 22.99 -18.05 16.95
CA GLN A 27 23.55 -16.97 16.14
C GLN A 27 22.69 -16.63 14.92
N PHE A 28 21.64 -17.40 14.66
CA PHE A 28 20.67 -17.05 13.63
C PHE A 28 19.89 -15.82 14.09
N SER A 29 20.14 -14.69 13.42
CA SER A 29 19.29 -13.52 13.48
C SER A 29 18.54 -13.44 12.15
N ALA A 30 17.23 -13.34 12.23
CA ALA A 30 16.40 -13.15 11.07
C ALA A 30 16.39 -11.66 10.71
N GLY A 31 16.57 -11.33 9.43
CA GLY A 31 16.65 -9.94 8.98
C GLY A 31 15.38 -9.11 9.18
N ASP A 32 14.30 -9.71 9.67
CA ASP A 32 13.05 -9.04 10.01
C ASP A 32 12.97 -8.59 11.48
N GLU A 33 13.96 -8.92 12.34
CA GLU A 33 13.92 -8.58 13.77
C GLU A 33 13.67 -7.09 14.02
N ASP A 34 14.29 -6.22 13.22
CA ASP A 34 14.24 -4.75 13.36
C ASP A 34 13.11 -4.07 12.56
N ILE A 35 12.12 -4.82 12.07
CA ILE A 35 10.98 -4.21 11.38
C ILE A 35 10.13 -3.42 12.38
N ASP A 36 10.05 -2.10 12.15
CA ASP A 36 9.09 -1.23 12.83
C ASP A 36 7.67 -1.63 12.45
N LEU A 37 6.90 -2.01 13.48
CA LEU A 37 5.50 -2.40 13.37
C LEU A 37 4.62 -1.36 14.07
N ILE A 38 3.38 -1.25 13.62
CA ILE A 38 2.39 -0.34 14.23
C ILE A 38 2.31 -0.55 15.75
N PRO A 39 2.18 0.51 16.56
CA PRO A 39 2.08 0.38 18.01
C PRO A 39 0.96 -0.56 18.44
N LEU A 40 1.13 -1.24 19.57
CA LEU A 40 0.15 -2.21 20.06
C LEU A 40 -1.23 -1.59 20.31
N ASP A 41 -1.25 -0.38 20.85
CA ASP A 41 -2.50 0.34 21.14
C ASP A 41 -3.28 0.64 19.85
N GLU A 42 -2.57 1.07 18.80
CA GLU A 42 -3.15 1.33 17.50
C GLU A 42 -3.59 0.04 16.80
N PHE A 43 -2.80 -1.03 16.92
CA PHE A 43 -3.16 -2.34 16.39
C PHE A 43 -4.48 -2.84 16.98
N TYR A 44 -4.62 -2.86 18.30
CA TYR A 44 -5.85 -3.35 18.93
C TYR A 44 -7.05 -2.40 18.74
N ALA A 45 -6.80 -1.11 18.46
CA ALA A 45 -7.86 -0.16 18.15
C ALA A 45 -8.36 -0.25 16.70
N THR A 46 -7.48 -0.58 15.74
CA THR A 46 -7.78 -0.52 14.30
C THR A 46 -7.99 -1.88 13.65
N ALA A 47 -7.34 -2.93 14.15
CA ALA A 47 -7.42 -4.25 13.57
C ALA A 47 -8.76 -4.93 13.91
N PRO A 48 -9.42 -5.55 12.91
CA PRO A 48 -10.66 -6.28 13.13
C PRO A 48 -10.44 -7.48 14.05
N GLU A 49 -11.46 -7.85 14.81
CA GLU A 49 -11.39 -8.90 15.85
C GLU A 49 -10.92 -10.26 15.30
N GLY A 50 -11.28 -10.60 14.06
CA GLY A 50 -10.82 -11.82 13.40
C GLY A 50 -9.32 -11.88 13.11
N VAL A 51 -8.63 -10.73 13.09
CA VAL A 51 -7.17 -10.64 12.93
C VAL A 51 -6.51 -10.37 14.29
N SER A 52 -7.03 -9.43 15.06
CA SER A 52 -6.42 -9.00 16.33
C SER A 52 -6.45 -10.08 17.40
N ARG A 53 -7.52 -10.91 17.44
CA ARG A 53 -7.66 -12.10 18.30
C ARG A 53 -7.06 -11.93 19.70
N PRO A 54 -7.52 -10.92 20.47
CA PRO A 54 -6.89 -10.50 21.73
C PRO A 54 -6.77 -11.63 22.76
N GLU A 55 -7.64 -12.62 22.69
CA GLU A 55 -7.62 -13.83 23.52
C GLU A 55 -6.37 -14.71 23.32
N VAL A 56 -5.76 -14.70 22.14
CA VAL A 56 -4.50 -15.43 21.85
C VAL A 56 -3.31 -14.48 21.84
N THR A 57 -3.45 -13.33 21.21
CA THR A 57 -2.35 -12.39 20.95
C THR A 57 -1.88 -11.64 22.19
N LYS A 58 -2.69 -11.53 23.25
CA LYS A 58 -2.24 -10.95 24.53
C LYS A 58 -1.42 -11.90 25.39
N THR A 59 -1.51 -13.21 25.14
CA THR A 59 -0.83 -14.24 25.94
C THR A 59 0.38 -14.83 25.21
N ASN A 60 0.48 -14.64 23.90
CA ASN A 60 1.55 -15.16 23.07
C ASN A 60 2.14 -14.06 22.17
N GLU A 61 3.38 -13.64 22.47
CA GLU A 61 4.11 -12.61 21.72
C GLU A 61 4.34 -12.96 20.25
N HIS A 62 4.57 -14.25 19.95
CA HIS A 62 4.76 -14.70 18.57
C HIS A 62 3.48 -14.54 17.76
N GLU A 63 2.34 -15.00 18.30
CA GLU A 63 1.03 -14.82 17.68
C GLU A 63 0.67 -13.35 17.55
N GLN A 64 1.03 -12.52 18.53
CA GLN A 64 0.86 -11.08 18.47
C GLN A 64 1.62 -10.45 17.30
N ARG A 65 2.90 -10.81 17.13
CA ARG A 65 3.74 -10.33 16.03
C ARG A 65 3.20 -10.77 14.67
N LEU A 66 2.78 -12.03 14.54
CA LEU A 66 2.15 -12.55 13.33
C LEU A 66 0.85 -11.82 12.98
N ALA A 67 -0.01 -11.56 13.98
CA ALA A 67 -1.26 -10.84 13.78
C ALA A 67 -1.03 -9.39 13.35
N ARG A 68 -0.05 -8.70 13.96
CA ARG A 68 0.36 -7.34 13.56
C ARG A 68 0.87 -7.29 12.12
N LEU A 69 1.77 -8.21 11.76
CA LEU A 69 2.30 -8.32 10.40
C LEU A 69 1.18 -8.58 9.38
N THR A 70 0.26 -9.49 9.72
CA THR A 70 -0.88 -9.82 8.85
C THR A 70 -1.77 -8.60 8.62
N TRP A 71 -2.04 -7.83 9.68
CA TRP A 71 -2.83 -6.60 9.57
C TRP A 71 -2.14 -5.55 8.71
N GLU A 72 -0.85 -5.29 8.92
CA GLU A 72 -0.11 -4.32 8.09
C GLU A 72 -0.07 -4.72 6.62
N ILE A 73 0.12 -6.00 6.32
CA ILE A 73 0.08 -6.50 4.93
C ILE A 73 -1.29 -6.22 4.32
N ALA A 74 -2.38 -6.46 5.06
CA ALA A 74 -3.73 -6.18 4.61
C ALA A 74 -3.93 -4.66 4.36
N GLN A 75 -3.44 -3.81 5.27
CA GLN A 75 -3.49 -2.35 5.10
C GLN A 75 -2.70 -1.89 3.86
N ARG A 76 -1.48 -2.38 3.66
CA ARG A 76 -0.65 -2.04 2.49
C ARG A 76 -1.33 -2.46 1.19
N ARG A 77 -1.95 -3.64 1.14
CA ARG A 77 -2.73 -4.09 -0.02
C ARG A 77 -3.94 -3.20 -0.29
N ALA A 78 -4.69 -2.84 0.75
CA ALA A 78 -5.82 -1.93 0.61
C ALA A 78 -5.38 -0.55 0.11
N PHE A 79 -4.24 -0.04 0.59
CA PHE A 79 -3.68 1.23 0.15
C PHE A 79 -3.27 1.20 -1.34
N VAL A 80 -2.62 0.12 -1.79
CA VAL A 80 -2.28 -0.05 -3.21
C VAL A 80 -3.53 -0.01 -4.09
N LEU A 81 -4.58 -0.74 -3.73
CA LEU A 81 -5.83 -0.75 -4.48
C LEU A 81 -6.51 0.63 -4.52
N LEU A 82 -6.41 1.39 -3.42
CA LEU A 82 -6.90 2.77 -3.39
C LEU A 82 -6.10 3.68 -4.33
N VAL A 83 -4.77 3.55 -4.35
CA VAL A 83 -3.91 4.30 -5.27
C VAL A 83 -4.24 3.98 -6.72
N ASP A 84 -4.44 2.70 -7.06
CA ASP A 84 -4.86 2.28 -8.40
C ASP A 84 -6.21 2.90 -8.80
N THR A 85 -7.16 2.92 -7.86
CA THR A 85 -8.47 3.55 -8.09
C THR A 85 -8.32 5.06 -8.30
N LEU A 86 -7.52 5.75 -7.50
CA LEU A 86 -7.31 7.19 -7.59
C LEU A 86 -6.63 7.57 -8.91
N THR A 87 -5.60 6.84 -9.32
CA THR A 87 -4.90 7.07 -10.59
C THR A 87 -5.83 6.86 -11.79
N GLU A 88 -6.72 5.87 -11.75
CA GLU A 88 -7.75 5.72 -12.78
C GLU A 88 -8.70 6.93 -12.84
N GLN A 89 -9.17 7.42 -11.68
CA GLN A 89 -10.05 8.60 -11.63
C GLN A 89 -9.34 9.86 -12.14
N GLU A 90 -8.06 10.04 -11.83
CA GLU A 90 -7.26 11.14 -12.37
C GLU A 90 -7.15 11.07 -13.90
N GLY A 91 -6.95 9.87 -14.46
CA GLY A 91 -6.97 9.65 -15.90
C GLY A 91 -8.30 10.07 -16.54
N ARG A 92 -9.43 9.64 -15.96
CA ARG A 92 -10.78 10.02 -16.42
C ARG A 92 -11.01 11.53 -16.32
N ARG A 93 -10.59 12.15 -15.22
CA ARG A 93 -10.66 13.61 -15.02
C ARG A 93 -9.89 14.34 -16.12
N ASN A 94 -8.68 13.91 -16.47
CA ASN A 94 -7.86 14.55 -17.49
C ASN A 94 -8.51 14.48 -18.89
N VAL A 95 -9.12 13.34 -19.24
CA VAL A 95 -9.88 13.18 -20.49
C VAL A 95 -11.08 14.13 -20.54
N LEU A 96 -11.81 14.25 -19.43
CA LEU A 96 -12.94 15.18 -19.32
C LEU A 96 -12.50 16.63 -19.47
N ILE A 97 -11.40 17.03 -18.82
CA ILE A 97 -10.83 18.38 -18.95
C ILE A 97 -10.46 18.69 -20.41
N SER A 98 -9.78 17.77 -21.09
CA SER A 98 -9.45 17.92 -22.52
C SER A 98 -10.71 18.10 -23.38
N SER A 99 -11.74 17.30 -23.11
CA SER A 99 -13.02 17.38 -23.81
C SER A 99 -13.74 18.70 -23.57
N ILE A 100 -13.71 19.22 -22.35
CA ILE A 100 -14.28 20.53 -21.99
C ILE A 100 -13.55 21.63 -22.74
N ASN A 101 -12.21 21.65 -22.69
CA ASN A 101 -11.40 22.65 -23.39
C ASN A 101 -11.66 22.64 -24.91
N GLY A 102 -11.78 21.45 -25.51
CA GLY A 102 -12.13 21.31 -26.93
C GLY A 102 -13.52 21.87 -27.25
N LYS A 103 -14.53 21.62 -26.40
CA LYS A 103 -15.88 22.18 -26.55
C LYS A 103 -15.91 23.69 -26.36
N GLU A 104 -15.19 24.23 -25.38
CA GLU A 104 -15.07 25.67 -25.17
C GLU A 104 -14.47 26.38 -26.38
N GLN A 105 -13.42 25.81 -26.97
CA GLN A 105 -12.80 26.39 -28.17
C GLN A 105 -13.76 26.40 -29.36
N ARG A 106 -14.51 25.31 -29.56
CA ARG A 106 -15.59 25.25 -30.57
C ARG A 106 -16.65 26.31 -30.31
N LEU A 107 -17.10 26.47 -29.06
CA LEU A 107 -18.10 27.46 -28.69
C LEU A 107 -17.61 28.90 -28.95
N LYS A 108 -16.34 29.20 -28.63
CA LYS A 108 -15.70 30.49 -28.97
C LYS A 108 -15.72 30.76 -30.48
N SER A 109 -15.37 29.76 -31.28
CA SER A 109 -15.40 29.90 -32.75
C SER A 109 -16.81 30.13 -33.31
N LEU A 110 -17.81 29.43 -32.75
CA LEU A 110 -19.21 29.60 -33.15
C LEU A 110 -19.72 30.99 -32.79
N ARG A 111 -19.42 31.47 -31.58
CA ARG A 111 -19.77 32.84 -31.16
C ARG A 111 -19.20 33.89 -32.12
N SER A 112 -17.92 33.78 -32.48
CA SER A 112 -17.30 34.70 -33.45
C SER A 112 -18.00 34.68 -34.81
N LYS A 113 -18.31 33.49 -35.35
CA LYS A 113 -19.06 33.36 -36.62
C LYS A 113 -20.46 33.95 -36.54
N ILE A 114 -21.18 33.71 -35.44
CA ILE A 114 -22.52 34.27 -35.23
C ILE A 114 -22.44 35.79 -35.13
N SER A 115 -21.48 36.35 -34.39
CA SER A 115 -21.25 37.80 -34.33
C SER A 115 -20.99 38.39 -35.71
N ALA A 116 -20.17 37.74 -36.54
CA ALA A 116 -19.94 38.17 -37.92
C ALA A 116 -21.23 38.17 -38.75
N LEU A 117 -22.04 37.11 -38.66
CA LEU A 117 -23.34 37.04 -39.34
C LEU A 117 -24.31 38.13 -38.86
N MET A 118 -24.35 38.42 -37.55
CA MET A 118 -25.16 39.50 -37.00
C MET A 118 -24.73 40.87 -37.53
N THR A 119 -23.42 41.13 -37.63
CA THR A 119 -22.92 42.39 -38.21
C THR A 119 -23.31 42.54 -39.68
N VAL A 120 -23.17 41.47 -40.49
CA VAL A 120 -23.57 41.49 -41.91
C VAL A 120 -25.08 41.73 -42.06
N SER A 121 -25.91 41.03 -41.27
CA SER A 121 -27.37 41.20 -41.27
C SER A 121 -27.78 42.63 -40.90
N SER A 122 -27.14 43.22 -39.88
CA SER A 122 -27.39 44.61 -39.50
C SER A 122 -27.04 45.60 -40.62
N PHE A 123 -25.96 45.34 -41.37
CA PHE A 123 -25.55 46.20 -42.49
C PHE A 123 -26.52 46.11 -43.68
N LEU A 124 -27.01 44.91 -43.99
CA LEU A 124 -28.00 44.69 -45.06
C LEU A 124 -29.37 45.32 -44.73
N MET A 125 -29.78 45.31 -43.46
CA MET A 125 -31.02 45.95 -43.01
C MET A 125 -30.94 47.48 -43.11
N VAL A 126 -29.80 48.10 -42.79
CA VAL A 126 -29.62 49.55 -42.91
C VAL A 126 -29.49 49.98 -44.38
N GLY A 127 -28.84 49.17 -45.22
CA GLY A 127 -28.73 49.41 -46.67
C GLY A 127 -30.01 49.19 -47.46
N SER A 128 -31.06 48.59 -46.86
CA SER A 128 -32.39 48.44 -47.47
C SER A 128 -33.36 49.57 -47.09
N ILE A 129 -32.95 50.49 -46.20
CA ILE A 129 -33.75 51.63 -45.70
C ILE A 129 -33.30 52.97 -46.31
N VAL A 130 -32.25 52.97 -47.13
CA VAL A 130 -31.80 54.12 -47.95
C VAL A 130 -32.05 53.80 -49.42
#